data_AF-A0A926ZRX5-F1
#
_entry.id   AF-A0A926ZRX5-F1
#
_cell.length_a   1.000
_cell.length_b   1.000
_cell.length_c   1.000
_cell.angle_alpha   90.00
_cell.angle_beta   90.00
_cell.angle_gamma   90.00
#
_symmetry.space_group_name_H-M   'P 1'
#
loop_
_entity.id
_entity.type
_entity.pdbx_description
1 polymer ?
#
loop_
_entity_poly.entity_id
_entity_poly.type
_entity_poly.pdbx_seq_one_letter_code
_entity_poly.pdbx_strand_id
1 'polypeptide(L)'
;MAWEITTEELLKKYTSGKRNFAGAVVIRERGYGRNYIDLEGAVLRDINLRGADLSFADLSGADLSRADLFSASLIEARLDSAIDLLQN
;
A
#
# COMPACT_ATOMS: atom_id res chain seq x y z
N MET A 1 1.10 -4.63 -16.57
CA MET A 1 0.22 -5.79 -16.34
C MET A 1 -0.17 -5.75 -14.88
N ALA A 2 -1.47 -5.83 -14.59
CA ALA A 2 -1.95 -5.93 -13.22
C ALA A 2 -1.64 -7.33 -12.67
N TRP A 3 -1.15 -7.41 -11.44
CA TRP A 3 -0.85 -8.68 -10.75
C TRP A 3 -1.30 -8.56 -9.29
N GLU A 4 -1.84 -9.65 -8.74
CA GLU A 4 -2.38 -9.64 -7.38
C GLU A 4 -1.29 -9.94 -6.35
N ILE A 5 -1.39 -9.31 -5.16
CA ILE A 5 -0.52 -9.57 -4.02
C ILE A 5 -1.28 -9.38 -2.71
N THR A 6 -1.08 -10.26 -1.73
CA THR A 6 -1.67 -10.05 -0.39
C THR A 6 -0.88 -9.00 0.40
N THR A 7 -1.48 -8.46 1.46
CA THR A 7 -0.76 -7.55 2.37
C THR A 7 0.43 -8.26 3.03
N GLU A 8 0.28 -9.52 3.44
CA GLU A 8 1.39 -10.31 4.00
C GLU A 8 2.54 -10.42 3.01
N GLU A 9 2.23 -10.78 1.76
CA GLU A 9 3.25 -10.93 0.72
C GLU A 9 3.92 -9.60 0.37
N LEU A 10 3.16 -8.51 0.33
CA LEU A 10 3.69 -7.17 0.08
C LEU A 10 4.69 -6.79 1.16
N LEU A 11 4.30 -6.91 2.43
CA LEU A 11 5.12 -6.57 3.58
C LEU A 11 6.35 -7.48 3.68
N LYS A 12 6.20 -8.78 3.41
CA LYS A 12 7.30 -9.74 3.37
C LYS A 12 8.31 -9.44 2.26
N LYS A 13 7.84 -9.12 1.06
CA LYS A 13 8.74 -8.75 -0.06
C LYS A 13 9.39 -7.38 0.19
N TYR A 14 8.66 -6.44 0.79
CA TYR A 14 9.20 -5.13 1.13
C TYR A 14 10.32 -5.24 2.17
N THR A 15 10.10 -6.02 3.24
CA THR A 15 11.12 -6.29 4.27
C THR A 15 12.32 -7.05 3.71
N SER A 16 12.15 -7.85 2.66
CA SER A 16 13.27 -8.46 1.93
C SER A 16 13.97 -7.52 0.93
N GLY A 17 13.63 -6.22 0.93
CA GLY A 17 14.27 -5.20 0.09
C GLY A 17 13.62 -4.94 -1.27
N LYS A 18 12.53 -5.64 -1.62
CA LYS A 18 11.78 -5.31 -2.85
C LYS A 18 11.15 -3.92 -2.68
N ARG A 19 11.26 -3.08 -3.72
CA ARG A 19 10.63 -1.75 -3.74
C ARG A 19 9.65 -1.56 -4.88
N ASN A 20 9.77 -2.33 -5.96
CA ASN A 20 8.88 -2.19 -7.11
C ASN A 20 7.64 -3.08 -7.00
N PHE A 21 6.49 -2.43 -6.80
CA PHE A 21 5.16 -3.02 -6.77
C PHE A 21 4.22 -2.31 -7.76
N ALA A 22 4.78 -1.69 -8.81
CA ALA A 22 4.00 -0.97 -9.80
C ALA A 22 2.94 -1.89 -10.45
N GLY A 23 1.72 -1.35 -10.60
CA GLY A 23 0.57 -2.05 -11.15
C GLY A 23 0.05 -3.21 -10.30
N ALA A 24 0.52 -3.38 -9.05
CA ALA A 24 -0.02 -4.42 -8.18
C ALA A 24 -1.47 -4.11 -7.78
N VAL A 25 -2.30 -5.15 -7.75
CA VAL A 25 -3.60 -5.09 -7.09
C VAL A 25 -3.41 -5.69 -5.71
N VAL A 26 -3.45 -4.85 -4.67
CA VAL A 26 -3.32 -5.34 -3.31
C VAL A 26 -4.65 -5.95 -2.91
N ILE A 27 -4.62 -7.20 -2.47
CA ILE A 27 -5.81 -7.94 -2.05
C ILE A 27 -5.72 -8.26 -0.57
N ARG A 28 -6.88 -8.33 0.08
CA ARG A 28 -6.96 -8.70 1.49
C ARG A 28 -6.64 -10.18 1.71
N GLU A 29 -6.03 -10.47 2.84
CA GLU A 29 -5.94 -11.81 3.41
C GLU A 29 -7.36 -12.40 3.63
N ARG A 30 -7.51 -13.73 3.50
CA ARG A 30 -8.76 -14.40 3.89
C ARG A 30 -8.86 -14.43 5.42
N GLY A 31 -9.53 -13.44 5.99
CA GLY A 31 -9.75 -13.33 7.43
C GLY A 31 -11.19 -12.94 7.80
N TYR A 32 -11.58 -13.23 9.03
CA TYR A 32 -12.93 -12.98 9.54
C TYR A 32 -13.07 -11.53 10.01
N GLY A 33 -13.72 -10.68 9.20
CA GLY A 33 -14.37 -9.45 9.69
C GLY A 33 -13.70 -8.10 9.39
N ARG A 34 -12.54 -8.05 8.70
CA ARG A 34 -12.00 -6.78 8.19
C ARG A 34 -12.47 -6.53 6.76
N ASN A 35 -13.14 -5.39 6.55
CA ASN A 35 -13.64 -4.98 5.23
C ASN A 35 -12.56 -4.28 4.37
N TYR A 36 -11.46 -3.86 4.99
CA TYR A 36 -10.37 -3.10 4.35
C TYR A 36 -9.11 -3.96 4.15
N ILE A 37 -8.28 -3.58 3.17
CA ILE A 37 -6.90 -4.06 3.01
C ILE A 37 -6.07 -3.44 4.14
N ASP A 38 -5.45 -4.28 4.98
CA ASP A 38 -4.73 -3.81 6.16
C ASP A 38 -3.27 -3.45 5.84
N LEU A 39 -2.98 -2.14 5.82
CA LEU A 39 -1.65 -1.56 5.76
C LEU A 39 -1.47 -0.50 6.87
N GLU A 40 -2.25 -0.60 7.95
CA GLU A 40 -2.24 0.36 9.07
C GLU A 40 -0.84 0.38 9.70
N GLY A 41 -0.26 1.58 9.85
CA GLY A 41 1.07 1.76 10.43
C GLY A 41 2.22 1.16 9.60
N ALA A 42 1.98 0.71 8.37
CA ALA A 42 3.02 0.09 7.55
C ALA A 42 4.15 1.08 7.22
N VAL A 43 5.40 0.65 7.37
CA VAL A 43 6.58 1.45 6.97
C VAL A 43 6.97 1.08 5.55
N LEU A 44 6.56 1.88 4.57
CA LEU A 44 6.67 1.62 3.13
C LEU A 44 7.47 2.71 2.40
N ARG A 45 8.53 3.22 3.03
CA ARG A 45 9.41 4.24 2.47
C ARG A 45 10.03 3.81 1.13
N ASP A 46 10.13 4.74 0.19
CA ASP A 46 10.70 4.53 -1.15
C ASP A 46 9.99 3.42 -1.98
N ILE A 47 8.79 2.99 -1.59
CA ILE A 47 8.06 1.97 -2.35
C ILE A 47 7.54 2.56 -3.66
N ASN A 48 7.66 1.82 -4.75
CA ASN A 48 7.01 2.15 -6.01
C ASN A 48 5.68 1.39 -6.09
N LEU A 49 4.58 2.13 -5.94
CA LEU A 49 3.19 1.69 -6.07
C LEU A 49 2.52 2.37 -7.28
N ARG A 50 3.30 2.79 -8.28
CA ARG A 50 2.79 3.47 -9.47
C ARG A 50 1.72 2.62 -10.15
N GLY A 51 0.53 3.17 -10.34
CA GLY A 51 -0.61 2.48 -10.95
C GLY A 51 -1.14 1.30 -10.14
N ALA A 52 -0.76 1.15 -8.87
CA ALA A 52 -1.28 0.08 -8.01
C ALA A 52 -2.75 0.34 -7.64
N ASP A 53 -3.51 -0.73 -7.44
CA ASP A 53 -4.84 -0.65 -6.85
C ASP A 53 -4.76 -0.90 -5.34
N LEU A 54 -5.00 0.16 -4.57
CA LEU A 54 -5.05 0.20 -3.11
C LEU A 54 -6.47 0.59 -2.65
N SER A 55 -7.48 0.38 -3.50
CA SER A 55 -8.86 0.73 -3.15
C SER A 55 -9.30 -0.02 -1.89
N PHE A 56 -9.96 0.68 -0.96
CA PHE A 56 -10.34 0.16 0.36
C PHE A 56 -9.15 -0.26 1.23
N ALA A 57 -7.96 0.32 1.05
CA ALA A 57 -6.84 0.12 1.96
C ALA A 57 -6.91 1.04 3.19
N ASP A 58 -6.67 0.47 4.37
CA ASP A 58 -6.36 1.24 5.57
C ASP A 58 -4.85 1.49 5.60
N LEU A 59 -4.45 2.72 5.28
CA LEU A 59 -3.07 3.22 5.33
C LEU A 59 -2.89 4.18 6.52
N SER A 60 -3.80 4.15 7.49
CA SER A 60 -3.74 5.05 8.65
C SER A 60 -2.41 4.88 9.39
N GLY A 61 -1.71 5.99 9.64
CA GLY A 61 -0.40 5.99 10.28
C GLY A 61 0.74 5.35 9.47
N ALA A 62 0.50 4.93 8.21
CA ALA A 62 1.55 4.37 7.37
C ALA A 62 2.60 5.43 7.03
N ASP A 63 3.86 5.03 6.99
CA ASP A 63 4.97 5.86 6.52
C ASP A 63 5.22 5.59 5.04
N LEU A 64 4.69 6.47 4.21
CA LEU A 64 4.81 6.46 2.74
C LEU A 64 5.87 7.47 2.27
N SER A 65 6.81 7.86 3.13
CA SER A 65 7.85 8.82 2.77
C SER A 65 8.61 8.37 1.52
N ARG A 66 8.60 9.20 0.48
CA ARG A 66 9.21 8.93 -0.83
C ARG A 66 8.56 7.79 -1.63
N ALA A 67 7.34 7.38 -1.29
CA ALA A 67 6.60 6.44 -2.11
C ALA A 67 6.20 7.06 -3.46
N ASP A 68 6.31 6.30 -4.55
CA ASP A 68 5.72 6.68 -5.85
C ASP A 68 4.31 6.09 -5.92
N LEU A 69 3.31 6.95 -5.73
CA LEU A 69 1.88 6.63 -5.84
C LEU A 69 1.27 7.16 -7.14
N PHE A 70 2.08 7.55 -8.14
CA PHE A 70 1.55 8.13 -9.38
C PHE A 70 0.54 7.18 -10.03
N SER A 71 -0.66 7.68 -10.31
CA SER A 71 -1.79 6.91 -10.85
C SER A 71 -2.26 5.72 -10.00
N ALA A 72 -1.86 5.61 -8.74
CA ALA A 72 -2.42 4.59 -7.85
C ALA A 72 -3.91 4.89 -7.56
N SER A 73 -4.73 3.84 -7.48
CA SER A 73 -6.12 3.96 -7.03
C SER A 73 -6.18 3.92 -5.52
N LEU A 74 -6.66 4.99 -4.90
CA LEU A 74 -6.87 5.12 -3.45
C LEU A 74 -8.37 5.30 -3.12
N ILE A 75 -9.25 4.75 -3.96
CA ILE A 75 -10.71 4.85 -3.78
C ILE A 75 -11.08 4.27 -2.42
N GLU A 76 -11.77 5.06 -1.58
CA GLU A 76 -12.14 4.69 -0.21
C GLU A 76 -10.97 4.23 0.68
N ALA A 77 -9.74 4.60 0.34
CA ALA A 77 -8.59 4.36 1.21
C ALA A 77 -8.61 5.31 2.41
N ARG A 78 -8.23 4.79 3.57
CA ARG A 78 -8.05 5.58 4.79
C ARG A 78 -6.60 6.01 4.90
N LEU A 79 -6.36 7.30 5.07
CA LEU A 79 -5.02 7.91 5.15
C LEU A 79 -4.83 8.67 6.46
N ASP A 80 -5.60 8.33 7.50
CA ASP A 80 -5.60 9.05 8.77
C ASP A 80 -4.18 9.07 9.36
N SER A 81 -3.57 10.25 9.49
CA SER A 81 -2.18 10.40 9.97
C SER A 81 -1.10 9.67 9.13
N ALA A 82 -1.40 9.29 7.89
CA ALA A 82 -0.37 8.77 6.99
C ALA A 82 0.73 9.83 6.76
N ILE A 83 1.99 9.42 6.86
CA ILE A 83 3.13 10.30 6.66
C ILE A 83 3.52 10.26 5.18
N ASP A 84 3.28 11.35 4.47
CA ASP A 84 3.84 11.63 3.15
C ASP A 84 4.68 12.90 3.21
N LEU A 85 6.00 12.75 3.18
CA LEU A 85 6.95 13.88 3.24
C LEU A 85 7.30 14.46 1.86
N LEU A 86 6.52 14.19 0.80
CA LEU A 86 6.78 14.70 -0.55
C LEU A 86 5.81 15.78 -1.05
N GLN A 87 4.87 16.27 -0.23
CA GLN A 87 4.04 17.43 -0.59
C GLN A 87 4.81 18.73 -0.28
N ASN A 88 5.81 19.08 -1.11
CA ASN A 88 6.42 20.41 -1.12
C ASN A 88 6.84 20.81 -2.54
#